data_AF-A0A349M508-F1
#
_entry.id   AF-A0A349M508-F1
#
_cell.length_a   1.000
_cell.length_b   1.000
_cell.length_c   1.000
_cell.angle_alpha   90.00
_cell.angle_beta   90.00
_cell.angle_gamma   90.00
#
_symmetry.space_group_name_H-M   'P 1'
#
loop_
_entity.id
_entity.type
_entity.pdbx_description
1 polymer ?
#
loop_
_entity_poly.entity_id
_entity_poly.type
_entity_poly.pdbx_seq_one_letter_code
_entity_poly.pdbx_strand_id
1 'polypeptide(L)'
;GDSFGLLGKGYLATAEKHASLALSQPDATSVMHQHAALMDTALTNITGWVTTIEQDALHLHAHPTDLTSIQEITTLADDTYHGVDINGDGQIDPIVGEAGAITAYQQGQLMATLSLVPSA
;
A
#
# COMPACT_ATOMS: atom_id res chain seq x y z
N GLY A 1 6.13 -5.37 -16.48
CA GLY A 1 6.12 -4.08 -15.79
C GLY A 1 6.46 -2.97 -16.76
N ASP A 2 6.13 -1.73 -16.43
CA ASP A 2 6.39 -0.53 -17.23
C ASP A 2 7.75 0.14 -16.92
N SER A 3 8.59 -0.53 -16.13
CA SER A 3 9.88 -0.05 -15.63
C SER A 3 9.80 1.07 -14.58
N PHE A 4 8.61 1.48 -14.14
CA PHE A 4 8.48 2.43 -13.03
C PHE A 4 8.61 1.75 -11.67
N GLY A 5 7.98 0.58 -11.53
CA GLY A 5 8.09 -0.27 -10.34
C GLY A 5 7.36 0.26 -9.11
N LEU A 6 7.39 -0.54 -8.03
CA LEU A 6 6.71 -0.21 -6.77
C LEU A 6 7.63 0.55 -5.80
N LEU A 7 8.87 0.09 -5.63
CA LEU A 7 9.85 0.63 -4.69
C LEU A 7 10.60 1.87 -5.21
N GLY A 8 11.41 2.47 -4.34
CA GLY A 8 12.26 3.62 -4.67
C GLY A 8 11.42 4.86 -4.97
N LYS A 9 11.60 5.44 -6.17
CA LYS A 9 10.77 6.55 -6.67
C LYS A 9 9.55 6.05 -7.46
N GLY A 10 9.15 4.80 -7.27
CA GLY A 10 8.05 4.13 -7.96
C GLY A 10 6.66 4.53 -7.43
N TYR A 11 5.69 3.64 -7.65
CA TYR A 11 4.28 3.92 -7.38
C TYR A 11 3.98 4.19 -5.90
N LEU A 12 4.62 3.50 -4.96
CA LEU A 12 4.33 3.65 -3.52
C LEU A 12 4.71 5.06 -3.03
N ALA A 13 5.96 5.47 -3.26
CA ALA A 13 6.45 6.80 -2.88
C ALA A 13 5.72 7.94 -3.62
N THR A 14 5.30 7.70 -4.88
CA THR A 14 4.57 8.71 -5.65
C THR A 14 3.14 8.90 -5.14
N ALA A 15 2.47 7.81 -4.76
CA ALA A 15 1.14 7.87 -4.16
C ALA A 15 1.16 8.64 -2.83
N GLU A 16 2.11 8.32 -1.94
CA GLU A 16 2.32 9.03 -0.68
C GLU A 16 2.60 10.52 -0.89
N LYS A 17 3.47 10.85 -1.85
CA LYS A 17 3.79 12.24 -2.20
C LYS A 17 2.57 13.03 -2.70
N HIS A 18 1.74 12.42 -3.54
CA HIS A 18 0.53 13.09 -4.05
C HIS A 18 -0.52 13.25 -2.96
N ALA A 19 -0.71 12.26 -2.08
CA ALA A 19 -1.57 12.41 -0.91
C ALA A 19 -1.08 13.56 -0.02
N SER A 20 0.21 13.58 0.31
CA SER A 20 0.83 14.65 1.10
C SER A 20 0.64 16.04 0.49
N LEU A 21 0.78 16.15 -0.84
CA LEU A 21 0.53 17.41 -1.56
C LEU A 21 -0.93 17.86 -1.43
N ALA A 22 -1.89 16.95 -1.59
CA ALA A 22 -3.31 17.25 -1.43
C ALA A 22 -3.65 17.68 0.01
N LEU A 23 -3.07 17.03 1.02
CA LEU A 23 -3.24 17.41 2.43
C LEU A 23 -2.61 18.75 2.80
N SER A 24 -1.64 19.22 2.02
CA SER A 24 -1.02 20.54 2.24
C SER A 24 -1.85 21.71 1.73
N GLN A 25 -2.96 21.45 1.01
CA GLN A 25 -3.80 22.51 0.48
C GLN A 25 -4.64 23.19 1.57
N PRO A 26 -4.92 24.50 1.47
CA PRO A 26 -5.67 25.23 2.49
C PRO A 26 -7.09 24.72 2.76
N ASP A 27 -7.68 24.01 1.80
CA ASP A 27 -9.02 23.44 1.84
C ASP A 27 -9.03 21.94 2.17
N ALA A 28 -7.89 21.35 2.56
CA ALA A 28 -7.82 19.98 3.01
C ALA A 28 -8.74 19.73 4.22
N THR A 29 -9.60 18.73 4.11
CA THR A 29 -10.61 18.43 5.13
C THR A 29 -10.11 17.39 6.14
N SER A 30 -10.74 17.30 7.31
CA SER A 30 -10.43 16.25 8.30
C SER A 30 -10.67 14.84 7.75
N VAL A 31 -11.65 14.67 6.85
CA VAL A 31 -11.93 13.39 6.18
C VAL A 31 -10.77 12.99 5.26
N MET A 32 -10.20 13.95 4.52
CA MET A 32 -9.00 13.70 3.70
C MET A 32 -7.83 13.22 4.58
N HIS A 33 -7.57 13.90 5.71
CA HIS A 33 -6.51 13.50 6.63
C HIS A 33 -6.72 12.10 7.21
N GLN A 34 -7.96 11.75 7.57
CA GLN A 34 -8.29 10.42 8.09
C GLN A 34 -7.97 9.33 7.07
N HIS A 35 -8.49 9.45 5.85
CA HIS A 35 -8.28 8.43 4.83
C HIS A 35 -6.82 8.38 4.35
N ALA A 36 -6.11 9.50 4.34
CA ALA A 36 -4.68 9.50 4.02
C ALA A 36 -3.85 8.72 5.05
N ALA A 37 -4.16 8.83 6.35
CA ALA A 37 -3.46 8.06 7.38
C ALA A 37 -3.70 6.54 7.26
N LEU A 38 -4.92 6.15 6.88
CA LEU A 38 -5.28 4.76 6.61
C LEU A 38 -4.60 4.23 5.33
N MET A 39 -4.53 5.06 4.29
CA MET A 39 -3.78 4.76 3.07
C MET A 39 -2.28 4.59 3.37
N ASP A 40 -1.69 5.47 4.17
CA ASP A 40 -0.27 5.45 4.55
C ASP A 40 0.10 4.17 5.32
N THR A 41 -0.81 3.68 6.16
CA THR A 41 -0.64 2.39 6.86
C THR A 41 -0.52 1.24 5.86
N ALA A 42 -1.39 1.20 4.85
CA ALA A 42 -1.32 0.20 3.79
C ALA A 42 -0.04 0.32 2.95
N LEU A 43 0.35 1.54 2.56
CA LEU A 43 1.59 1.77 1.81
C LEU A 43 2.84 1.34 2.59
N THR A 44 2.84 1.54 3.90
CA THR A 44 3.94 1.10 4.79
C THR A 44 4.04 -0.42 4.83
N ASN A 45 2.92 -1.13 5.00
CA ASN A 45 2.89 -2.61 4.96
C ASN A 45 3.43 -3.12 3.61
N ILE A 46 2.90 -2.60 2.51
CA ILE A 46 3.31 -2.98 1.14
C ILE A 46 4.80 -2.71 0.92
N THR A 47 5.31 -1.57 1.39
CA THR A 47 6.73 -1.25 1.26
C THR A 47 7.59 -2.30 1.97
N GLY A 48 7.19 -2.74 3.16
CA GLY A 48 7.86 -3.82 3.89
C GLY A 48 7.86 -5.12 3.10
N TRP A 49 6.68 -5.60 2.69
CA TRP A 49 6.53 -6.86 1.96
C TRP A 49 7.28 -6.87 0.63
N VAL A 50 7.16 -5.81 -0.18
CA VAL A 50 7.85 -5.71 -1.47
C VAL A 50 9.37 -5.61 -1.29
N THR A 51 9.85 -4.97 -0.22
CA THR A 51 11.29 -4.96 0.10
C THR A 51 11.79 -6.37 0.40
N THR A 52 11.05 -7.17 1.16
CA THR A 52 11.40 -8.58 1.42
C THR A 52 11.36 -9.39 0.13
N ILE A 53 10.32 -9.24 -0.71
CA ILE A 53 10.24 -9.89 -2.03
C ILE A 53 11.46 -9.58 -2.89
N GLU A 54 11.90 -8.32 -2.92
CA GLU A 54 13.10 -7.92 -3.68
C GLU A 54 14.35 -8.64 -3.17
N GLN A 55 14.54 -8.68 -1.84
CA GLN A 55 15.67 -9.38 -1.21
C GLN A 55 15.66 -10.87 -1.51
N ASP A 56 14.51 -11.52 -1.38
CA ASP A 56 14.32 -12.94 -1.67
C ASP A 56 14.53 -13.27 -3.15
N ALA A 57 14.03 -12.43 -4.05
CA ALA A 57 14.23 -12.60 -5.49
C ALA A 57 15.71 -12.45 -5.87
N LEU A 58 16.43 -11.52 -5.24
CA LEU A 58 17.88 -11.36 -5.42
C LEU A 58 18.65 -12.57 -4.87
N HIS A 59 18.25 -13.12 -3.72
CA HIS A 59 18.83 -14.35 -3.17
C HIS A 59 18.64 -15.53 -4.13
N LEU A 60 17.41 -15.77 -4.59
CA LEU A 60 17.11 -16.83 -5.55
C LEU A 60 17.87 -16.62 -6.88
N HIS A 61 18.03 -15.38 -7.33
CA HIS A 61 18.83 -15.08 -8.52
C HIS A 61 20.31 -15.47 -8.35
N ALA A 62 20.90 -15.18 -7.19
CA ALA A 62 22.28 -15.55 -6.86
C ALA A 62 22.45 -17.06 -6.58
N HIS A 63 21.39 -17.71 -6.10
CA HIS A 63 21.36 -19.11 -5.68
C HIS A 63 20.19 -19.86 -6.33
N PRO A 64 20.21 -20.11 -7.65
CA PRO A 64 19.02 -20.55 -8.41
C PRO A 64 18.49 -21.95 -8.07
N THR A 65 19.25 -22.75 -7.32
CA THR A 65 18.80 -24.06 -6.82
C THR A 65 18.27 -24.01 -5.38
N ASP A 66 18.46 -22.89 -4.69
CA ASP A 66 17.96 -22.66 -3.33
C ASP A 66 16.54 -22.10 -3.41
N LEU A 67 15.56 -23.00 -3.48
CA LEU A 67 14.16 -22.65 -3.74
C LEU A 67 13.39 -22.23 -2.49
N THR A 68 14.07 -22.06 -1.35
CA THR A 68 13.43 -21.80 -0.04
C THR A 68 12.61 -20.52 -0.01
N SER A 69 13.03 -19.48 -0.74
CA SER A 69 12.33 -18.18 -0.75
C SER A 69 11.09 -18.13 -1.65
N ILE A 70 10.85 -19.12 -2.52
CA ILE A 70 9.73 -19.07 -3.49
C ILE A 70 8.38 -18.97 -2.78
N GLN A 71 8.20 -19.72 -1.70
CA GLN A 71 6.95 -19.70 -0.94
C GLN A 71 6.72 -18.33 -0.31
N GLU A 72 7.75 -17.72 0.30
CA GLU A 72 7.66 -16.41 0.93
C GLU A 72 7.39 -15.31 -0.10
N ILE A 73 8.09 -15.31 -1.24
CA ILE A 73 7.82 -14.41 -2.37
C ILE A 73 6.34 -14.49 -2.79
N THR A 74 5.81 -15.71 -2.93
CA THR A 74 4.44 -15.90 -3.40
C THR A 74 3.43 -15.42 -2.37
N THR A 75 3.64 -15.72 -1.09
CA THR A 75 2.78 -15.26 0.01
C THR A 75 2.80 -13.74 0.12
N LEU A 76 3.97 -13.12 0.18
CA LEU A 76 4.10 -11.67 0.33
C LEU A 76 3.57 -10.92 -0.91
N ALA A 77 3.65 -11.51 -2.10
CA ALA A 77 3.06 -10.92 -3.29
C ALA A 77 1.52 -10.90 -3.22
N ASP A 78 0.91 -11.95 -2.67
CA ASP A 78 -0.52 -12.00 -2.41
C ASP A 78 -0.93 -11.00 -1.32
N ASP A 79 -0.22 -10.99 -0.19
CA ASP A 79 -0.42 -10.04 0.91
C ASP A 79 -0.26 -8.59 0.43
N THR A 80 0.73 -8.31 -0.42
CA THR A 80 0.93 -7.00 -1.04
C THR A 80 -0.31 -6.51 -1.79
N TYR A 81 -1.00 -7.40 -2.50
CA TYR A 81 -2.16 -7.02 -3.29
C TYR A 81 -3.46 -7.02 -2.48
N HIS A 82 -3.74 -8.13 -1.80
CA HIS A 82 -5.00 -8.37 -1.09
C HIS A 82 -5.00 -7.88 0.36
N GLY A 83 -3.83 -7.79 0.98
CA GLY A 83 -3.70 -7.75 2.44
C GLY A 83 -3.84 -9.13 3.06
N VAL A 84 -3.68 -9.20 4.38
CA VAL A 84 -3.77 -10.43 5.18
C VAL A 84 -4.57 -10.19 6.46
N ASP A 85 -5.46 -11.10 6.82
CA ASP A 85 -6.24 -11.02 8.06
C ASP A 85 -5.39 -11.57 9.22
N ILE A 86 -4.67 -10.69 9.92
CA ILE A 86 -3.78 -11.11 11.01
C ILE A 86 -4.53 -11.32 12.33
N ASN A 87 -5.72 -10.72 12.46
CA ASN A 87 -6.50 -10.75 13.70
C ASN A 87 -7.56 -11.87 13.71
N GLY A 88 -7.88 -12.44 12.54
CA GLY A 88 -8.75 -13.59 12.35
C GLY A 88 -10.24 -13.26 12.39
N ASP A 89 -10.65 -12.02 12.13
CA ASP A 89 -12.05 -11.61 12.12
C ASP A 89 -12.76 -11.79 10.76
N GLY A 90 -12.01 -12.21 9.73
CA GLY A 90 -12.49 -12.44 8.38
C GLY A 90 -12.52 -11.18 7.51
N GLN A 91 -11.91 -10.09 7.94
CA GLN A 91 -11.81 -8.83 7.20
C GLN A 91 -10.34 -8.43 7.00
N ILE A 92 -10.10 -7.57 6.01
CA ILE A 92 -8.81 -6.91 5.81
C ILE A 92 -9.00 -5.45 6.19
N ASP A 93 -8.57 -5.08 7.39
CA ASP A 93 -8.74 -3.74 7.90
C ASP A 93 -7.59 -2.82 7.49
N PRO A 94 -7.80 -1.48 7.47
CA PRO A 94 -6.74 -0.50 7.22
C PRO A 94 -5.84 -0.33 8.46
N ILE A 95 -5.29 -1.43 8.98
CA ILE A 95 -4.41 -1.47 10.14
C ILE A 95 -3.02 -2.01 9.77
N VAL A 96 -2.08 -1.81 10.70
CA VAL A 96 -0.70 -2.29 10.56
C VAL A 96 -0.70 -3.82 10.45
N GLY A 97 0.01 -4.32 9.45
CA GLY A 97 0.14 -5.75 9.19
C GLY A 97 -0.98 -6.39 8.38
N GLU A 98 -2.11 -5.72 8.15
CA GLU A 98 -3.20 -6.28 7.33
C GLU A 98 -3.34 -5.62 5.96
N ALA A 99 -3.32 -4.29 5.94
CA ALA A 99 -3.74 -3.53 4.77
C ALA A 99 -2.79 -3.70 3.57
N GLY A 100 -3.33 -4.15 2.43
CA GLY A 100 -2.62 -4.27 1.15
C GLY A 100 -3.04 -3.21 0.11
N ALA A 101 -2.66 -3.42 -1.16
CA ALA A 101 -2.85 -2.44 -2.24
C ALA A 101 -4.32 -2.09 -2.51
N ILE A 102 -5.22 -3.06 -2.38
CA ILE A 102 -6.67 -2.82 -2.49
C ILE A 102 -7.12 -1.83 -1.41
N THR A 103 -6.71 -2.03 -0.17
CA THR A 103 -7.02 -1.12 0.95
C THR A 103 -6.43 0.27 0.69
N ALA A 104 -5.16 0.36 0.28
CA ALA A 104 -4.54 1.64 -0.08
C ALA A 104 -5.34 2.40 -1.16
N TYR A 105 -5.75 1.71 -2.22
CA TYR A 105 -6.56 2.29 -3.30
C TYR A 105 -7.91 2.79 -2.80
N GLN A 106 -8.63 1.98 -2.00
CA GLN A 106 -9.92 2.38 -1.44
C GLN A 106 -9.81 3.63 -0.57
N GLN A 107 -8.80 3.68 0.32
CA GLN A 107 -8.58 4.85 1.16
C GLN A 107 -8.17 6.08 0.34
N GLY A 108 -7.35 5.92 -0.70
CA GLY A 108 -7.04 6.99 -1.65
C GLY A 108 -8.28 7.53 -2.38
N GLN A 109 -9.22 6.66 -2.78
CA GLN A 109 -10.48 7.08 -3.39
C GLN A 109 -11.38 7.83 -2.40
N LEU A 110 -11.45 7.38 -1.14
CA LEU A 110 -12.22 8.07 -0.09
C LEU A 110 -11.60 9.43 0.26
N MET A 111 -10.27 9.53 0.28
CA MET A 111 -9.57 10.80 0.41
C MET A 111 -9.92 11.76 -0.73
N ALA A 112 -10.11 11.28 -1.95
CA ALA A 112 -10.48 12.11 -3.11
C ALA A 112 -11.97 12.49 -3.17
N THR A 113 -12.78 12.09 -2.18
CA THR A 113 -14.23 12.33 -2.21
C THR A 113 -14.55 13.79 -1.89
N LEU A 114 -15.28 14.44 -2.81
CA LEU A 114 -15.80 15.79 -2.61
C LEU A 114 -17.20 15.74 -2.02
N SER A 115 -17.39 16.37 -0.86
CA SER A 115 -18.74 16.59 -0.32
C SER A 115 -19.42 17.72 -1.08
N LEU A 116 -20.50 17.39 -1.79
CA LEU A 116 -21.35 18.40 -2.42
C LEU A 116 -22.26 19.01 -1.34
N VAL A 117 -22.15 20.32 -1.14
CA VAL A 117 -23.11 21.08 -0.34
C VAL A 117 -24.11 21.79 -1.27
N PRO A 118 -25.42 21.77 -0.99
CA PRO A 118 -26.39 22.53 -1.77
C PRO A 118 -26.08 24.04 -1.68
N SER A 119 -26.10 24.75 -2.81
CA SER A 119 -26.06 26.21 -2.83
C SER A 119 -27.33 26.78 -2.20
N ALA A 120 -27.17 27.74 -1.29
CA ALA A 120 -28.26 28.49 -0.66
C ALA A 120 -28.98 29.43 -1.63
#